data_AF-A0A7Y2UTD6-F1
#
_entry.id   AF-A0A7Y2UTD6-F1
#
_cell.length_a   1.000
_cell.length_b   1.000
_cell.length_c   1.000
_cell.angle_alpha   90.00
_cell.angle_beta   90.00
_cell.angle_gamma   90.00
#
_symmetry.space_group_name_H-M   'P 1'
#
loop_
_entity.id
_entity.type
_entity.pdbx_description
1 polymer ?
#
loop_
_entity_poly.entity_id
_entity_poly.type
_entity_poly.pdbx_seq_one_letter_code
_entity_poly.pdbx_strand_id
1 'polypeptide(L)'
;IWMLPPKSLSLSAKQRENISSISMRRANGAYVNSSWTKAHHNILKAAAKDPRVARIFVFPGAKVQMCNDEKGDRSYLRKIRPWYGHHYHFHVRLNCPKGLAGCVNQKAPPAGDGCADAVAWQRNILNPPPPDPNAKPRKPRRELVLADLPAQCKAVLDN
;
A
#
# COMPACT_ATOMS: atom_id res chain seq x y z
N ILE A 1 -0.97 -8.92 -0.39
CA ILE A 1 0.02 -9.93 0.05
C ILE A 1 0.18 -9.81 1.56
N TRP A 2 0.12 -10.92 2.28
CA TRP A 2 0.13 -10.92 3.75
C TRP A 2 1.53 -10.73 4.30
N MET A 3 1.64 -10.07 5.45
CA MET A 3 2.91 -9.94 6.20
C MET A 3 3.08 -11.08 7.22
N LEU A 4 2.46 -12.23 6.97
CA LEU A 4 2.61 -13.40 7.81
C LEU A 4 3.75 -14.26 7.25
N PRO A 5 4.86 -14.46 7.98
CA PRO A 5 5.86 -15.44 7.59
C PRO A 5 5.23 -16.84 7.55
N PRO A 6 5.40 -17.61 6.46
CA PRO A 6 4.78 -18.92 6.34
C PRO A 6 5.43 -19.90 7.33
N LYS A 7 4.60 -20.62 8.10
CA LYS A 7 5.05 -21.77 8.90
C LYS A 7 5.15 -23.05 8.08
N SER A 8 4.43 -23.11 6.96
CA SER A 8 4.41 -24.20 5.99
C SER A 8 4.01 -23.64 4.63
N LEU A 9 4.53 -24.23 3.55
CA LEU A 9 4.11 -23.95 2.18
C LEU A 9 3.07 -24.98 1.67
N SER A 10 2.74 -25.98 2.48
CA SER A 10 1.84 -27.09 2.15
C SER A 10 0.51 -26.96 2.91
N LEU A 11 -0.13 -25.78 2.84
CA LEU A 11 -1.43 -25.54 3.49
C LEU A 11 -2.55 -26.25 2.72
N SER A 12 -3.46 -26.92 3.44
CA SER A 12 -4.72 -27.41 2.86
C SER A 12 -5.65 -26.26 2.46
N ALA A 13 -6.67 -26.53 1.65
CA ALA A 13 -7.66 -25.52 1.27
C ALA A 13 -8.32 -24.88 2.51
N LYS A 14 -8.78 -25.70 3.46
CA LYS A 14 -9.37 -25.22 4.72
C LYS A 14 -8.40 -24.36 5.52
N GLN A 15 -7.11 -24.70 5.57
CA GLN A 15 -6.12 -23.87 6.26
C GLN A 15 -5.94 -22.51 5.57
N ARG A 16 -5.95 -22.46 4.23
CA ARG A 16 -5.85 -21.21 3.49
C ARG A 16 -7.06 -20.29 3.67
N GLU A 17 -8.26 -20.84 3.78
CA GLU A 17 -9.47 -20.04 4.05
C GLU A 17 -9.50 -19.44 5.46
N ASN A 18 -8.85 -20.10 6.42
CA ASN A 18 -8.90 -19.71 7.83
C ASN A 18 -7.63 -19.03 8.36
N ILE A 19 -6.57 -18.94 7.54
CA ILE A 19 -5.33 -18.27 7.96
C ILE A 19 -5.61 -16.78 8.18
N SER A 20 -5.08 -16.20 9.26
CA SER A 20 -5.09 -14.74 9.52
C SER A 20 -3.68 -14.16 9.72
N SER A 21 -3.46 -12.91 9.32
CA SER A 21 -2.15 -12.27 9.43
C SER A 21 -2.00 -11.55 10.76
N ILE A 22 -0.76 -11.23 11.10
CA ILE A 22 -0.40 -10.53 12.32
C ILE A 22 -0.04 -9.07 12.02
N SER A 23 -0.31 -8.20 12.98
CA SER A 23 0.03 -6.78 12.86
C SER A 23 1.54 -6.58 12.99
N MET A 24 2.09 -5.72 12.14
CA MET A 24 3.47 -5.24 12.15
C MET A 24 3.61 -3.86 12.80
N ARG A 25 2.51 -3.23 13.24
CA ARG A 25 2.53 -1.85 13.77
C ARG A 25 2.49 -1.76 15.29
N ARG A 26 3.02 -0.66 15.82
CA ARG A 26 2.77 -0.12 17.18
C ARG A 26 2.53 1.40 17.10
N ALA A 27 2.12 2.00 18.22
CA ALA A 27 1.85 3.44 18.34
C ALA A 27 0.98 3.97 17.18
N ASN A 28 -0.19 3.36 17.01
CA ASN A 28 -1.17 3.70 15.96
C ASN A 28 -0.66 3.58 14.50
N GLY A 29 0.51 3.00 14.24
CA GLY A 29 1.08 2.92 12.89
C GLY A 29 2.28 3.83 12.67
N ALA A 30 2.68 4.59 13.68
CA ALA A 30 3.88 5.43 13.64
C ALA A 30 5.14 4.56 13.54
N TYR A 31 5.17 3.39 14.17
CA TYR A 31 6.36 2.53 14.18
C TYR A 31 6.04 1.08 13.84
N VAL A 32 7.06 0.36 13.37
CA VAL A 32 7.03 -1.10 13.33
C VAL A 32 7.13 -1.67 14.75
N ASN A 33 6.56 -2.86 14.97
CA ASN A 33 6.69 -3.61 16.22
C ASN A 33 7.79 -4.70 16.11
N SER A 34 7.94 -5.54 17.13
CA SER A 34 8.93 -6.62 17.17
C SER A 34 8.71 -7.74 16.16
N SER A 35 7.52 -7.85 15.56
CA SER A 35 7.23 -8.85 14.52
C SER A 35 7.74 -8.43 13.14
N TRP A 36 8.05 -7.14 12.93
CA TRP A 36 8.68 -6.69 11.69
C TRP A 36 10.13 -7.15 11.64
N THR A 37 10.54 -7.67 10.49
CA THR A 37 11.88 -8.21 10.28
C THR A 37 12.48 -7.76 8.96
N LYS A 38 13.79 -7.96 8.79
CA LYS A 38 14.48 -7.70 7.52
C LYS A 38 13.88 -8.47 6.33
N ALA A 39 13.26 -9.63 6.57
CA ALA A 39 12.58 -10.37 5.51
C ALA A 39 11.41 -9.58 4.90
N HIS A 40 10.63 -8.89 5.74
CA HIS A 40 9.52 -8.04 5.28
C HIS A 40 10.04 -6.89 4.41
N HIS A 41 11.11 -6.20 4.86
CA HIS A 41 11.79 -5.18 4.07
C HIS A 41 12.24 -5.74 2.71
N ASN A 42 12.92 -6.87 2.70
CA ASN A 42 13.48 -7.46 1.49
C ASN A 42 12.41 -7.88 0.49
N ILE A 43 11.29 -8.44 0.95
CA ILE A 43 10.15 -8.80 0.08
C ILE A 43 9.55 -7.54 -0.56
N LEU A 44 9.33 -6.49 0.23
CA LEU A 44 8.83 -5.20 -0.29
C LEU A 44 9.80 -4.57 -1.29
N LYS A 45 11.09 -4.61 -1.01
CA LYS A 45 12.16 -4.14 -1.91
C LYS A 45 12.18 -4.93 -3.22
N ALA A 46 12.15 -6.26 -3.15
CA ALA A 46 12.14 -7.13 -4.32
C ALA A 46 10.90 -6.86 -5.19
N ALA A 47 9.72 -6.79 -4.57
CA ALA A 47 8.49 -6.46 -5.28
C ALA A 47 8.54 -5.07 -5.93
N ALA A 48 9.08 -4.06 -5.24
CA ALA A 48 9.19 -2.72 -5.80
C ALA A 48 10.18 -2.63 -6.97
N LYS A 49 11.23 -3.45 -6.97
CA LYS A 49 12.22 -3.51 -8.06
C LYS A 49 11.65 -4.13 -9.34
N ASP A 50 10.56 -4.89 -9.27
CA ASP A 50 9.91 -5.42 -10.46
C ASP A 50 9.37 -4.27 -11.35
N PRO A 51 9.72 -4.22 -12.66
CA PRO A 51 9.30 -3.15 -13.56
C PRO A 51 7.79 -3.12 -13.79
N ARG A 52 7.08 -4.22 -13.57
CA ARG A 52 5.62 -4.30 -13.68
C ARG A 52 4.91 -3.62 -12.52
N VAL A 53 5.59 -3.43 -11.38
CA VAL A 53 4.98 -2.80 -10.19
C VAL A 53 4.98 -1.28 -10.32
N ALA A 54 3.78 -0.71 -10.20
CA ALA A 54 3.54 0.74 -10.18
C ALA A 54 3.68 1.32 -8.77
N ARG A 55 3.09 0.64 -7.78
CA ARG A 55 3.04 1.08 -6.37
C ARG A 55 2.94 -0.11 -5.42
N ILE A 56 3.43 0.07 -4.21
CA ILE A 56 3.17 -0.80 -3.08
C ILE A 56 2.64 0.04 -1.91
N PHE A 57 1.44 -0.25 -1.42
CA PHE A 57 0.89 0.40 -0.24
C PHE A 57 1.22 -0.41 1.02
N VAL A 58 1.74 0.30 2.03
CA VAL A 58 2.14 -0.23 3.34
C VAL A 58 1.83 0.81 4.42
N PHE A 59 1.72 0.42 5.69
CA PHE A 59 1.53 1.38 6.78
C PHE A 59 2.72 2.37 6.95
N PRO A 60 2.51 3.57 7.51
CA PRO A 60 3.52 4.62 7.57
C PRO A 60 4.83 4.23 8.27
N GLY A 61 4.74 3.57 9.44
CA GLY A 61 5.91 3.14 10.21
C GLY A 61 6.85 2.21 9.45
N ALA A 62 6.32 1.29 8.64
CA ALA A 62 7.14 0.44 7.77
C ALA A 62 7.90 1.26 6.72
N LYS A 63 7.22 2.22 6.07
CA LYS A 63 7.88 3.09 5.09
C LYS A 63 9.03 3.86 5.74
N VAL A 64 8.84 4.42 6.94
CA VAL A 64 9.91 5.11 7.67
C VAL A 64 11.04 4.15 8.05
N GLN A 65 10.72 2.96 8.55
CA GLN A 65 11.73 1.93 8.87
C GLN A 65 12.57 1.59 7.63
N MET A 66 11.94 1.34 6.48
CA MET A 66 12.65 1.06 5.23
C MET A 66 13.52 2.25 4.78
N CYS A 67 13.05 3.49 4.96
CA CYS A 67 13.82 4.69 4.68
C CYS A 67 15.07 4.82 5.55
N ASN A 68 15.02 4.38 6.81
CA ASN A 68 16.17 4.43 7.73
C ASN A 68 17.18 3.33 7.43
N ASP A 69 16.68 2.13 7.12
CA ASP A 69 17.47 0.92 6.91
C ASP A 69 18.21 0.92 5.56
N GLU A 70 17.62 1.55 4.53
CA GLU A 70 18.17 1.46 3.18
C GLU A 70 19.44 2.31 2.99
N LYS A 71 20.53 1.65 2.61
CA LYS A 71 21.82 2.25 2.25
C LYS A 71 22.09 1.98 0.76
N GLY A 72 22.60 2.98 0.03
CA GLY A 72 22.86 2.86 -1.41
C GLY A 72 21.66 3.23 -2.26
N ASP A 73 21.27 2.38 -3.22
CA ASP A 73 20.16 2.68 -4.15
C ASP A 73 18.79 2.65 -3.46
N ARG A 74 18.19 3.84 -3.42
CA ARG A 74 16.90 4.14 -2.80
C ARG A 74 15.79 4.35 -3.82
N SER A 75 16.06 4.23 -5.12
CA SER A 75 15.10 4.53 -6.19
C SER A 75 13.78 3.76 -6.06
N TYR A 76 13.84 2.49 -5.63
CA TYR A 76 12.67 1.64 -5.42
C TYR A 76 11.72 2.17 -4.33
N LEU A 77 12.24 2.93 -3.35
CA LEU A 77 11.44 3.49 -2.26
C LEU A 77 10.34 4.41 -2.81
N ARG A 78 10.55 5.04 -3.96
CA ARG A 78 9.52 5.86 -4.65
C ARG A 78 8.21 5.10 -4.86
N LYS A 79 8.26 3.79 -5.10
CA LYS A 79 7.07 2.94 -5.28
C LYS A 79 6.43 2.51 -3.94
N ILE A 80 7.16 2.56 -2.83
CA ILE A 80 6.61 2.26 -1.49
C ILE A 80 5.85 3.48 -0.98
N ARG A 81 4.53 3.36 -0.85
CA ARG A 81 3.61 4.45 -0.50
C ARG A 81 2.95 4.17 0.86
N PRO A 82 3.12 5.07 1.85
CA PRO A 82 2.42 4.93 3.12
C PRO A 82 0.90 5.09 2.90
N TRP A 83 0.10 4.26 3.57
CA TRP A 83 -1.37 4.34 3.55
C TRP A 83 -1.97 3.85 4.87
N TYR A 84 -3.19 4.31 5.19
CA TYR A 84 -3.93 3.86 6.37
C TYR A 84 -4.19 2.34 6.32
N GLY A 85 -4.24 1.69 7.48
CA GLY A 85 -4.33 0.23 7.56
C GLY A 85 -3.01 -0.42 7.17
N HIS A 86 -3.03 -1.39 6.25
CA HIS A 86 -1.85 -2.04 5.64
C HIS A 86 -0.75 -2.47 6.61
N HIS A 87 -1.12 -2.80 7.85
CA HIS A 87 -0.16 -3.18 8.90
C HIS A 87 -0.03 -4.69 9.08
N TYR A 88 -0.89 -5.49 8.46
CA TYR A 88 -0.79 -6.96 8.42
C TYR A 88 -0.70 -7.49 6.97
N HIS A 89 -0.77 -6.59 5.99
CA HIS A 89 -0.62 -6.90 4.57
C HIS A 89 -0.08 -5.68 3.84
N PHE A 90 0.48 -5.90 2.66
CA PHE A 90 0.79 -4.84 1.70
C PHE A 90 0.04 -5.07 0.39
N HIS A 91 -0.27 -3.98 -0.31
CA HIS A 91 -0.97 -4.00 -1.59
C HIS A 91 -0.02 -3.66 -2.71
N VAL A 92 0.21 -4.60 -3.62
CA VAL A 92 0.98 -4.37 -4.84
C VAL A 92 0.00 -3.99 -5.95
N ARG A 93 0.28 -2.89 -6.64
CA ARG A 93 -0.44 -2.47 -7.84
C ARG A 93 0.51 -2.53 -9.03
N LEU A 94 0.06 -3.18 -10.10
CA LEU A 94 0.80 -3.28 -11.35
C LEU A 94 0.49 -2.10 -12.28
N ASN A 95 1.39 -1.85 -13.22
CA ASN A 95 1.13 -1.01 -14.39
C ASN A 95 0.13 -1.72 -15.32
N CYS A 96 -0.61 -0.94 -16.10
CA CYS A 96 -1.38 -1.49 -17.20
C CYS A 96 -0.45 -2.26 -18.17
N PRO A 97 -0.79 -3.51 -18.55
CA PRO A 97 -0.04 -4.25 -19.55
C PRO A 97 0.06 -3.47 -20.87
N LYS A 98 1.20 -3.59 -21.55
CA LYS A 98 1.43 -2.94 -22.85
C LYS A 98 0.37 -3.44 -23.85
N GLY A 99 -0.29 -2.52 -24.53
CA GLY A 99 -1.29 -2.81 -25.56
C GLY A 99 -2.69 -3.20 -25.04
N LEU A 100 -2.91 -3.26 -23.72
CA LEU A 100 -4.24 -3.57 -23.19
C LEU A 100 -5.16 -2.35 -23.29
N ALA A 101 -6.07 -2.38 -24.26
CA ALA A 101 -7.10 -1.35 -24.43
C ALA A 101 -8.01 -1.28 -23.20
N GLY A 102 -8.39 -0.06 -22.80
CA GLY A 102 -9.28 0.17 -21.65
C GLY A 102 -8.61 0.14 -20.27
N CYS A 103 -7.33 -0.23 -20.16
CA CYS A 103 -6.60 -0.10 -18.91
C CYS A 103 -6.00 1.30 -18.76
N VAL A 104 -6.36 2.01 -17.69
CA VAL A 104 -5.89 3.37 -17.42
C VAL A 104 -4.92 3.38 -16.25
N ASN A 105 -3.69 3.83 -16.50
CA ASN A 105 -2.71 4.02 -15.44
C ASN A 105 -3.07 5.22 -14.55
N GLN A 106 -2.76 5.12 -13.26
CA GLN A 106 -2.77 6.29 -12.37
C GLN A 106 -1.58 7.20 -12.69
N LYS A 107 -1.69 8.49 -12.35
CA LYS A 107 -0.56 9.43 -12.34
C LYS A 107 0.65 8.79 -11.66
N ALA A 108 1.87 9.06 -12.10
CA ALA A 108 3.07 8.53 -11.45
C ALA A 108 3.18 8.98 -9.97
N PRO A 109 3.84 8.20 -9.08
CA PRO A 109 4.20 8.68 -7.75
C PRO A 109 5.03 9.97 -7.85
N PRO A 110 4.99 10.84 -6.82
CA PRO A 110 5.88 12.01 -6.75
C PRO A 110 7.35 11.63 -6.99
N ALA A 111 8.16 12.59 -7.43
CA ALA A 111 9.60 12.40 -7.56
C ALA A 111 10.26 12.17 -6.19
N GLY A 112 11.47 11.60 -6.19
CA GLY A 112 12.21 11.26 -4.97
C GLY A 112 11.75 9.95 -4.32
N ASP A 113 12.32 9.65 -3.15
CA ASP A 113 12.05 8.41 -2.41
C ASP A 113 10.79 8.50 -1.50
N GLY A 114 10.26 9.71 -1.31
CA GLY A 114 9.08 9.99 -0.49
C GLY A 114 9.29 9.74 1.00
N CYS A 115 10.53 9.74 1.49
CA CYS A 115 10.85 9.47 2.89
C CYS A 115 10.52 10.64 3.82
N ALA A 116 10.73 11.90 3.37
CA ALA A 116 10.35 13.08 4.14
C ALA A 116 8.83 13.11 4.42
N ASP A 117 7.99 12.84 3.41
CA ASP A 117 6.54 12.73 3.57
C ASP A 117 6.13 11.64 4.56
N ALA A 118 6.84 10.50 4.54
CA ALA A 118 6.56 9.39 5.45
C ALA A 118 6.90 9.74 6.91
N VAL A 119 8.01 10.46 7.14
CA VAL A 119 8.38 10.97 8.46
C VAL A 119 7.40 12.02 8.94
N ALA A 120 6.97 12.94 8.06
CA ALA A 120 5.93 13.91 8.38
C ALA A 120 4.62 13.23 8.78
N TRP A 121 4.20 12.18 8.04
CA TRP A 121 3.03 11.38 8.41
C TRP A 121 3.22 10.69 9.76
N GLN A 122 4.36 10.03 9.98
CA GLN A 122 4.68 9.41 11.27
C GLN A 122 4.56 10.41 12.43
N ARG A 123 5.11 11.62 12.28
CA ARG A 123 4.98 12.69 13.29
C ARG A 123 3.51 13.05 13.53
N ASN A 124 2.72 13.19 12.48
CA ASN A 124 1.30 13.53 12.58
C ASN A 124 0.44 12.40 13.19
N ILE A 125 0.91 11.15 13.19
CA ILE A 125 0.24 10.05 13.93
C ILE A 125 0.44 10.22 15.43
N LEU A 126 1.64 10.65 15.85
CA LEU A 126 1.99 10.83 17.26
C LEU A 126 1.43 12.12 17.82
N ASN A 127 1.52 13.20 17.03
CA ASN A 127 1.07 14.54 17.37
C ASN A 127 0.24 15.09 16.19
N PRO A 128 -1.06 14.75 16.12
CA PRO A 128 -1.93 15.25 15.06
C PRO A 128 -1.98 16.79 15.06
N PRO A 129 -1.92 17.43 13.88
CA PRO A 129 -2.14 18.87 13.80
C PRO A 129 -3.56 19.21 14.29
N PRO A 130 -3.79 20.42 14.84
CA PRO A 130 -5.12 20.86 15.18
C PRO A 130 -6.03 20.83 13.93
N PRO A 131 -7.34 20.59 14.10
CA PRO A 131 -8.29 20.67 12.99
C PRO A 131 -8.18 22.03 12.29
N ASP A 132 -8.21 22.02 10.95
CA ASP A 132 -8.25 23.26 10.17
C ASP A 132 -9.62 23.94 10.39
N PRO A 133 -9.66 25.13 11.01
CA PRO A 133 -10.92 25.83 11.28
C PRO A 133 -11.65 26.26 10.00
N ASN A 134 -10.93 26.34 8.86
CA ASN A 134 -11.48 26.72 7.58
C ASN A 134 -11.74 25.51 6.66
N ALA A 135 -11.70 24.29 7.20
CA ALA A 135 -11.95 23.08 6.44
C ALA A 135 -13.36 23.10 5.84
N LYS A 136 -13.44 23.21 4.51
CA LYS A 136 -14.71 23.12 3.80
C LYS A 136 -15.29 21.70 3.97
N PRO A 137 -16.59 21.56 4.30
CA PRO A 137 -17.24 20.26 4.32
C PRO A 137 -16.99 19.50 3.02
N ARG A 138 -16.73 18.20 3.12
CA ARG A 138 -16.62 17.36 1.92
C ARG A 138 -17.94 17.40 1.18
N LYS A 139 -17.90 17.71 -0.12
CA LYS A 139 -19.07 17.57 -0.99
C LYS A 139 -19.58 16.12 -0.87
N PRO A 140 -20.88 15.91 -0.65
CA PRO A 140 -21.46 14.57 -0.67
C PRO A 140 -21.07 13.87 -1.97
N ARG A 141 -20.60 12.61 -1.85
CA ARG A 141 -20.38 11.78 -3.04
C ARG A 141 -21.75 11.32 -3.51
N ARG A 142 -22.08 11.56 -4.78
CA ARG A 142 -23.24 10.92 -5.39
C ARG A 142 -23.03 9.41 -5.42
N GLU A 143 -24.13 8.67 -5.46
CA GLU A 143 -24.10 7.23 -5.67
C GLU A 143 -23.53 6.90 -7.05
N LEU A 144 -22.75 5.81 -7.11
CA LEU A 144 -22.26 5.26 -8.36
C LEU A 144 -23.37 4.42 -8.99
N VAL A 145 -23.64 4.65 -10.27
CA VAL A 145 -24.61 3.88 -11.06
C VAL A 145 -23.89 3.04 -12.11
N LEU A 146 -24.57 2.05 -12.68
CA LEU A 146 -23.97 1.18 -13.71
C LEU A 146 -23.43 1.97 -14.92
N ALA A 147 -24.05 3.10 -15.25
CA ALA A 147 -23.58 4.00 -16.32
C ALA A 147 -22.23 4.67 -16.03
N ASP A 148 -21.74 4.65 -14.78
CA ASP A 148 -20.43 5.20 -14.41
C ASP A 148 -19.28 4.20 -14.60
N LEU A 149 -19.61 2.92 -14.80
CA LEU A 149 -18.62 1.88 -15.01
C LEU A 149 -18.08 1.93 -16.46
N PRO A 150 -16.86 1.44 -16.72
CA PRO A 150 -16.39 1.24 -18.08
C PRO A 150 -17.40 0.42 -18.90
N ALA A 151 -17.62 0.79 -20.17
CA ALA A 151 -18.65 0.17 -21.01
C ALA A 151 -18.51 -1.37 -21.09
N GLN A 152 -17.28 -1.88 -21.04
CA GLN A 152 -16.99 -3.31 -21.04
C GLN A 152 -17.53 -4.03 -19.79
N CYS A 153 -17.64 -3.33 -18.65
CA CYS A 153 -18.20 -3.90 -17.42
C CYS A 153 -19.72 -4.05 -17.50
N LYS A 154 -20.42 -3.11 -18.17
CA LYS A 154 -21.87 -3.22 -18.39
C LYS A 154 -22.21 -4.42 -19.27
N ALA A 155 -21.41 -4.67 -20.32
CA ALA A 155 -21.62 -5.80 -21.22
C ALA A 155 -21.59 -7.17 -20.52
N VAL A 156 -20.91 -7.32 -19.37
CA VAL A 156 -20.92 -8.58 -18.59
C VAL A 156 -22.29 -8.84 -17.96
N LEU A 157 -23.04 -7.78 -17.62
CA LEU A 157 -24.35 -7.89 -16.97
C LEU A 157 -25.50 -8.08 -17.96
N ASP A 158 -25.30 -7.69 -19.22
CA ASP A 158 -26.31 -7.72 -20.28
C ASP A 158 -26.27 -9.02 -21.13
N ASN A 159 -25.35 -9.95 -20.81
CA ASN A 159 -25.26 -11.29 -21.39
C ASN A 159 -26.01 -12.32 -20.55
#